data_AF-A0AAJ3LGD2-F1
#
_entry.id   AF-A0AAJ3LGD2-F1
#
_cell.length_a   1.000
_cell.length_b   1.000
_cell.length_c   1.000
_cell.angle_alpha   90.00
_cell.angle_beta   90.00
_cell.angle_gamma   90.00
#
_symmetry.space_group_name_H-M   'P 1'
#
loop_
_entity.id
_entity.type
_entity.pdbx_description
1 polymer ?
#
loop_
_entity_poly.entity_id
_entity_poly.type
_entity_poly.pdbx_seq_one_letter_code
_entity_poly.pdbx_strand_id
1 'polypeptide(L)'
;MNLAPNFPEDLAMQQLLQLLHEEIGLPEHKTLRLETAINLDLGCDGAEANQFMEALEQDFAVDLNDFDAYRYFQPPVFDVFLKHRAKGRGDKIPLTIGMLYLAIKTHRWDTQTLENLSEHTPQTR
;
A
#
# COMPACT_ATOMS: atom_id res chain seq x y z
N MET A 1 2.82 17.31 7.31
CA MET A 1 3.58 16.12 6.82
C MET A 1 4.91 16.57 6.24
N ASN A 2 5.96 15.76 6.36
CA ASN A 2 7.24 15.99 5.66
C ASN A 2 7.37 14.94 4.54
N LEU A 3 7.88 15.34 3.37
CA LEU A 3 8.17 14.43 2.26
C LEU A 3 9.69 14.26 2.13
N ALA A 4 10.15 13.09 1.71
CA ALA A 4 11.56 12.86 1.44
C ALA A 4 12.06 13.76 0.28
N PRO A 5 13.35 14.13 0.23
CA PRO A 5 13.87 15.05 -0.78
C PRO A 5 13.81 14.54 -2.24
N ASN A 6 13.63 13.23 -2.45
CA ASN A 6 13.46 12.62 -3.78
C ASN A 6 12.01 12.13 -4.00
N PHE A 7 11.06 12.67 -3.25
CA PHE A 7 9.67 12.26 -3.38
C PHE A 7 9.06 12.84 -4.66
N PRO A 8 8.35 12.05 -5.48
CA PRO A 8 7.72 12.56 -6.69
C PRO A 8 6.71 13.68 -6.39
N GLU A 9 6.75 14.77 -7.15
CA GLU A 9 5.83 15.91 -6.99
C GLU A 9 4.79 16.02 -8.14
N ASP A 10 4.70 14.97 -8.97
CA ASP A 10 3.72 14.87 -10.06
C ASP A 10 2.28 14.81 -9.55
N LEU A 11 1.31 15.15 -10.41
CA LEU A 11 -0.12 15.19 -10.07
C LEU A 11 -0.61 13.85 -9.50
N ALA A 12 -0.20 12.72 -10.09
CA ALA A 12 -0.57 11.39 -9.61
C ALA A 12 -0.11 11.15 -8.16
N MET A 13 1.08 11.64 -7.78
CA MET A 13 1.55 11.49 -6.41
C MET A 13 0.80 12.41 -5.45
N GLN A 14 0.50 13.63 -5.86
CA GLN A 14 -0.29 14.56 -5.04
C GLN A 14 -1.71 14.02 -4.78
N GLN A 15 -2.35 13.45 -5.79
CA GLN A 15 -3.66 12.80 -5.66
C GLN A 15 -3.58 11.57 -4.75
N LEU A 16 -2.55 10.72 -4.92
CA LEU A 16 -2.34 9.57 -4.02
C LEU A 16 -2.17 10.02 -2.55
N LEU A 17 -1.37 11.06 -2.29
CA LEU A 17 -1.19 11.59 -0.93
C LEU A 17 -2.49 12.18 -0.37
N GLN A 18 -3.32 12.80 -1.21
CA GLN A 18 -4.63 13.29 -0.80
C GLN A 18 -5.56 12.13 -0.41
N LEU A 19 -5.64 11.07 -1.22
CA LEU A 19 -6.43 9.89 -0.90
C LEU A 19 -5.94 9.23 0.40
N LEU A 20 -4.62 9.07 0.57
CA LEU A 20 -4.03 8.53 1.80
C LEU A 20 -4.37 9.40 3.03
N HIS A 21 -4.42 10.72 2.86
CA HIS A 21 -4.79 11.63 3.94
C HIS A 21 -6.26 11.51 4.32
N GLU A 22 -7.14 11.40 3.34
CA GLU A 22 -8.60 11.28 3.52
C GLU A 22 -8.98 9.93 4.16
N GLU A 23 -8.46 8.83 3.64
CA GLU A 23 -8.87 7.48 4.01
C GLU A 23 -8.14 6.92 5.24
N ILE A 24 -6.88 7.31 5.47
CA ILE A 24 -6.03 6.71 6.50
C ILE A 24 -5.65 7.73 7.58
N GLY A 25 -5.55 9.00 7.21
CA GLY A 25 -5.02 10.05 8.08
C GLY A 25 -3.49 10.03 8.12
N LEU A 26 -2.86 10.81 7.25
CA LEU A 26 -1.40 10.90 7.21
C LEU A 26 -0.82 11.61 8.46
N PRO A 27 0.25 11.06 9.08
CA PRO A 27 0.89 11.67 10.22
C PRO A 27 1.57 13.01 9.88
N GLU A 28 1.31 14.03 10.70
CA GLU A 28 1.84 15.39 10.47
C GLU A 28 3.36 15.50 10.70
N HIS A 29 3.89 14.69 11.62
CA HIS A 29 5.28 14.71 12.09
C HIS A 29 6.18 13.61 11.52
N LYS A 30 5.64 12.66 10.74
CA LYS A 30 6.43 11.59 10.10
C LYS A 30 6.87 12.06 8.70
N THR A 31 8.07 11.65 8.29
CA THR A 31 8.54 11.84 6.91
C THR A 31 8.06 10.68 6.07
N LEU A 32 7.27 10.95 5.04
CA LEU A 32 6.80 9.93 4.09
C LEU A 32 7.87 9.67 3.03
N ARG A 33 8.08 8.39 2.75
CA ARG A 33 9.00 7.86 1.74
C ARG A 33 8.24 6.91 0.83
N LEU A 34 8.76 6.65 -0.36
CA LEU A 34 8.17 5.66 -1.25
C LEU A 34 8.15 4.28 -0.59
N GLU A 35 9.12 3.97 0.27
CA GLU A 35 9.18 2.73 1.05
C GLU A 35 8.21 2.69 2.24
N THR A 36 7.56 3.81 2.59
CA THR A 36 6.61 3.83 3.71
C THR A 36 5.45 2.90 3.40
N ALA A 37 5.25 1.90 4.25
CA ALA A 37 4.25 0.86 4.07
C ALA A 37 2.91 1.27 4.69
N ILE A 38 1.86 1.43 3.89
CA ILE A 38 0.57 1.91 4.42
C ILE A 38 -0.01 0.93 5.46
N ASN A 39 0.22 -0.36 5.27
CA ASN A 39 -0.25 -1.42 6.15
C ASN A 39 0.58 -1.59 7.43
N LEU A 40 1.88 -1.32 7.39
CA LEU A 40 2.79 -1.55 8.52
C LEU A 40 3.20 -0.25 9.24
N ASP A 41 3.49 0.81 8.48
CA ASP A 41 3.96 2.10 8.99
C ASP A 41 2.84 3.07 9.36
N LEU A 42 1.69 2.99 8.65
CA LEU A 42 0.53 3.87 8.85
C LEU A 42 -0.64 3.15 9.53
N GLY A 43 -0.55 1.82 9.67
CA GLY A 43 -1.60 1.03 10.32
C GLY A 43 -2.90 0.92 9.53
N CYS A 44 -2.86 1.18 8.22
CA CYS A 44 -4.01 0.98 7.33
C CYS A 44 -4.28 -0.52 7.15
N ASP A 45 -5.33 -1.02 7.81
CA ASP A 45 -5.72 -2.42 7.75
C ASP A 45 -7.24 -2.56 7.94
N GLY A 46 -7.79 -3.75 7.67
CA GLY A 46 -9.22 -4.02 7.82
C GLY A 46 -10.12 -3.17 6.92
N ALA A 47 -11.03 -2.40 7.52
CA ALA A 47 -12.06 -1.65 6.79
C ALA A 47 -11.48 -0.46 6.01
N GLU A 48 -10.59 0.32 6.62
CA GLU A 48 -9.94 1.48 5.98
C GLU A 48 -9.13 1.04 4.75
N ALA A 49 -8.45 -0.10 4.85
CA ALA A 49 -7.71 -0.68 3.73
C ALA A 49 -8.61 -1.04 2.55
N ASN A 50 -9.79 -1.61 2.81
CA ASN A 50 -10.74 -1.93 1.76
C ASN A 50 -11.30 -0.68 1.09
N GLN A 51 -11.68 0.34 1.87
CA GLN A 51 -12.16 1.61 1.32
C GLN A 51 -11.10 2.32 0.49
N PHE A 52 -9.86 2.37 1.00
CA PHE A 52 -8.73 2.92 0.26
C PHE A 52 -8.48 2.20 -1.07
N MET A 53 -8.49 0.87 -1.10
CA MET A 53 -8.28 0.11 -2.34
C MET A 53 -9.44 0.26 -3.32
N GLU A 54 -10.69 0.36 -2.84
CA GLU A 54 -11.86 0.63 -3.69
C GLU A 54 -11.76 2.02 -4.33
N ALA A 55 -11.40 3.03 -3.54
CA ALA A 55 -11.16 4.38 -4.05
C ALA A 55 -9.99 4.42 -5.05
N LEU A 56 -8.94 3.62 -4.83
CA LEU A 56 -7.81 3.50 -5.76
C LEU A 56 -8.27 2.96 -7.13
N GLU A 57 -9.12 1.94 -7.15
CA GLU A 57 -9.69 1.39 -8.38
C GLU A 57 -10.60 2.42 -9.08
N GLN A 58 -11.48 3.09 -8.34
CA GLN A 58 -12.48 3.99 -8.92
C GLN A 58 -11.90 5.34 -9.36
N ASP A 59 -11.10 6.01 -8.52
CA ASP A 59 -10.58 7.36 -8.78
C ASP A 59 -9.43 7.36 -9.79
N PHE A 60 -8.58 6.34 -9.74
CA PHE A 60 -7.39 6.23 -10.59
C PHE A 60 -7.54 5.24 -11.74
N ALA A 61 -8.69 4.57 -11.85
CA ALA A 61 -8.96 3.53 -12.85
C ALA A 61 -7.88 2.43 -12.86
N VAL A 62 -7.41 2.01 -11.69
CA VAL A 62 -6.38 0.97 -11.55
C VAL A 62 -7.02 -0.41 -11.66
N ASP A 63 -6.58 -1.22 -12.62
CA ASP A 63 -6.98 -2.62 -12.75
C ASP A 63 -6.43 -3.46 -11.58
N LEU A 64 -7.28 -3.79 -10.59
CA LEU A 64 -6.92 -4.58 -9.41
C LEU A 64 -7.08 -6.10 -9.62
N ASN A 65 -7.18 -6.58 -10.85
CA ASN A 65 -7.46 -8.01 -11.11
C ASN A 65 -6.39 -8.98 -10.58
N ASP A 66 -5.14 -8.52 -10.41
CA ASP A 66 -4.03 -9.29 -9.82
C ASP A 66 -3.82 -9.00 -8.31
N PHE A 67 -4.59 -8.08 -7.72
CA PHE A 67 -4.46 -7.69 -6.32
C PHE A 67 -5.03 -8.75 -5.37
N ASP A 68 -4.21 -9.19 -4.40
CA ASP A 68 -4.64 -10.06 -3.29
C ASP A 68 -4.55 -9.31 -1.95
N ALA A 69 -5.69 -8.89 -1.41
CA ALA A 69 -5.75 -8.16 -0.14
C ALA A 69 -5.11 -8.94 1.02
N TYR A 70 -5.20 -10.27 1.02
CA TYR A 70 -4.62 -11.13 2.06
C TYR A 70 -3.09 -11.20 2.03
N ARG A 71 -2.45 -10.66 0.99
CA ARG A 71 -0.99 -10.55 0.87
C ARG A 71 -0.45 -9.37 1.67
N TYR A 72 -1.26 -8.32 1.81
CA TYR A 72 -0.88 -7.04 2.41
C TYR A 72 -1.60 -6.77 3.74
N PHE A 73 -2.90 -7.07 3.85
CA PHE A 73 -3.75 -6.71 4.99
C PHE A 73 -4.09 -7.90 5.90
N GLN A 74 -4.48 -7.64 7.16
CA GLN A 74 -4.86 -8.69 8.10
C GLN A 74 -6.28 -9.13 7.76
N PRO A 75 -6.57 -10.43 7.78
CA PRO A 75 -7.95 -10.88 7.78
C PRO A 75 -8.63 -10.38 9.06
N PRO A 76 -9.91 -10.00 9.00
CA PRO A 76 -10.66 -9.60 10.19
C PRO A 76 -10.63 -10.69 11.28
N VAL A 77 -10.45 -10.26 12.53
CA VAL A 77 -10.20 -11.13 13.72
C VAL A 77 -11.29 -12.20 13.96
N PHE A 78 -12.51 -11.97 13.47
CA PHE A 78 -13.65 -12.87 13.66
C PHE A 78 -13.69 -14.07 12.71
N ASP A 79 -12.80 -14.12 11.73
CA ASP A 79 -12.82 -15.17 10.74
C ASP A 79 -12.03 -16.41 11.20
N VAL A 80 -12.66 -17.20 12.08
CA VAL A 80 -12.10 -18.44 12.66
C VAL A 80 -11.67 -19.45 11.59
N PHE A 81 -12.33 -19.45 10.42
CA PHE A 81 -11.97 -20.29 9.29
C PHE A 81 -10.71 -19.79 8.55
N LEU A 82 -10.45 -18.48 8.55
CA LEU A 82 -9.23 -17.89 7.94
C LEU A 82 -8.01 -17.97 8.86
N LYS A 83 -8.17 -18.07 10.19
CA LYS A 83 -7.05 -18.28 11.13
C LYS A 83 -6.21 -19.52 10.79
N HIS A 84 -6.82 -20.56 10.22
CA HIS A 84 -6.09 -21.75 9.77
C HIS A 84 -5.36 -21.56 8.44
N ARG A 85 -5.81 -20.65 7.56
CA ARG A 85 -5.10 -20.28 6.32
C ARG A 85 -4.00 -19.24 6.54
N ALA A 86 -4.14 -18.38 7.55
CA ALA A 86 -3.15 -17.36 7.91
C ALA A 86 -1.94 -17.95 8.68
N LYS A 87 -2.12 -19.08 9.39
CA LYS A 87 -1.01 -19.84 10.01
C LYS A 87 -0.15 -20.49 8.91
N GLY A 88 0.82 -19.75 8.39
CA GLY A 88 1.79 -20.26 7.41
C GLY A 88 2.21 -19.25 6.34
N ARG A 89 1.53 -18.11 6.24
CA ARG A 89 2.00 -16.96 5.46
C ARG A 89 2.92 -16.17 6.38
N GLY A 90 4.19 -16.02 6.01
CA GLY A 90 5.24 -15.35 6.80
C GLY A 90 4.95 -13.88 7.06
N ASP A 91 5.99 -13.12 7.46
CA ASP A 91 5.93 -11.66 7.57
C ASP A 91 5.19 -11.07 6.36
N LYS A 92 4.20 -10.23 6.63
CA LYS A 92 3.40 -9.59 5.58
C LYS A 92 4.30 -8.76 4.68
N ILE A 93 3.95 -8.74 3.39
CA ILE A 93 4.66 -7.91 2.44
C ILE A 93 4.22 -6.45 2.66
N PRO A 94 5.18 -5.50 2.78
CA PRO A 94 4.86 -4.10 2.94
C PRO A 94 4.16 -3.56 1.68
N LEU A 95 2.97 -3.00 1.83
CA LEU A 95 2.27 -2.29 0.76
C LEU A 95 2.73 -0.85 0.76
N THR A 96 3.72 -0.54 -0.06
CA THR A 96 4.42 0.76 0.01
C THR A 96 3.77 1.84 -0.86
N ILE A 97 3.97 3.11 -0.52
CA ILE A 97 3.52 4.24 -1.34
C ILE A 97 4.09 4.16 -2.76
N GLY A 98 5.32 3.66 -2.92
CA GLY A 98 5.94 3.43 -4.23
C GLY A 98 5.18 2.43 -5.10
N MET A 99 4.67 1.34 -4.50
CA MET A 99 3.86 0.36 -5.21
C MET A 99 2.54 0.98 -5.70
N LEU A 100 1.84 1.71 -4.83
CA LEU A 100 0.60 2.41 -5.16
C LEU A 100 0.81 3.42 -6.28
N TYR A 101 1.88 4.21 -6.18
CA TYR A 101 2.24 5.19 -7.20
C TYR A 101 2.49 4.53 -8.56
N LEU A 102 3.27 3.44 -8.59
CA LEU A 102 3.54 2.72 -9.84
C LEU A 102 2.27 2.09 -10.42
N ALA A 103 1.39 1.55 -9.58
CA ALA A 103 0.10 1.01 -10.01
C ALA A 103 -0.78 2.09 -10.65
N ILE A 104 -0.82 3.30 -10.06
CA ILE A 104 -1.53 4.46 -10.64
C ILE A 104 -0.91 4.85 -11.98
N LYS A 105 0.43 4.98 -12.07
CA LYS A 105 1.11 5.38 -13.31
C LYS A 105 0.91 4.40 -14.45
N THR A 106 0.72 3.11 -14.13
CA THR A 106 0.48 2.04 -15.11
C THR A 106 -0.99 1.70 -15.28
N HIS A 107 -1.87 2.32 -14.48
CA HIS A 107 -3.31 2.00 -14.36
C HIS A 107 -3.58 0.51 -14.14
N ARG A 108 -2.65 -0.18 -13.47
CA ARG A 108 -2.72 -1.64 -13.27
C ARG A 108 -1.97 -2.06 -12.02
N TRP A 109 -2.57 -3.01 -11.30
CA TRP A 109 -1.89 -3.78 -10.29
C TRP A 109 -1.12 -4.94 -10.92
N ASP A 110 0.21 -4.90 -10.89
CA ASP A 110 1.06 -6.03 -11.28
C ASP A 110 1.89 -6.46 -10.07
N THR A 111 1.41 -7.44 -9.31
CA THR A 111 1.98 -7.81 -8.01
C THR A 111 3.46 -8.14 -8.13
N GLN A 112 3.86 -8.87 -9.17
CA GLN A 112 5.26 -9.21 -9.39
C GLN A 112 6.13 -7.95 -9.58
N THR A 113 5.75 -7.04 -10.47
CA THR A 113 6.53 -5.82 -10.74
C THR A 113 6.59 -4.91 -9.52
N LEU A 114 5.46 -4.75 -8.81
CA LEU A 114 5.35 -3.90 -7.64
C LEU A 114 6.17 -4.45 -6.46
N GLU A 115 6.13 -5.76 -6.22
CA GLU A 115 6.92 -6.38 -5.15
C GLU A 115 8.42 -6.32 -5.45
N ASN A 116 8.83 -6.55 -6.70
CA ASN A 116 10.25 -6.40 -7.10
C ASN A 116 10.79 -4.98 -6.85
N LEU A 117 9.94 -3.95 -6.95
CA LEU A 117 10.33 -2.56 -6.61
C LEU A 117 10.76 -2.44 -5.13
N SER A 118 10.11 -3.18 -4.24
CA SER A 118 10.40 -3.19 -2.81
C SER A 118 11.61 -4.06 -2.43
N GLU A 119 11.87 -5.13 -3.18
CA GLU A 119 13.01 -6.04 -2.97
C GLU A 119 14.36 -5.42 -3.37
N HIS A 120 14.36 -4.37 -4.19
CA HIS A 120 15.56 -3.67 -4.64
C HIS A 120 16.15 -2.68 -3.62
N THR A 121 15.81 -2.78 -2.34
CA THR A 121 16.60 -2.13 -1.28
C THR A 121 17.84 -3.00 -1.01
N PRO A 122 19.07 -2.54 -1.33
CA PRO A 122 20.27 -3.29 -1.00
C PRO A 122 20.31 -3.44 0.52
N GLN A 123 20.11 -4.67 1.00
CA GLN A 123 20.53 -5.08 2.34
C GLN A 123 22.03 -4.82 2.43
N THR A 124 22.39 -3.72 3.07
CA THR A 124 23.78 -3.46 3.46
C THR A 124 24.14 -4.54 4.47
N ARG A 125 24.90 -5.51 3.96
CA ARG A 125 25.52 -6.60 4.68
C ARG A 125 26.52 -6.11 5.72
#